data_AF-A0AAJ5BZQ5-F1
#
_entry.id   AF-A0AAJ5BZQ5-F1
#
_cell.length_a   1.000
_cell.length_b   1.000
_cell.length_c   1.000
_cell.angle_alpha   90.00
_cell.angle_beta   90.00
_cell.angle_gamma   90.00
#
_symmetry.space_group_name_H-M   'P 1'
#
loop_
_entity.id
_entity.type
_entity.pdbx_description
1 polymer ?
#
loop_
_entity_poly.entity_id
_entity_poly.type
_entity_poly.pdbx_seq_one_letter_code
_entity_poly.pdbx_strand_id
1 'polypeptide(L)'
;MKRDNKLKSFFAICFLLVGMSFLFASCSKDENNPEQDSGSIDEVVGTFKGTIDIVGGEKKFNELVEITKVSNNKVKITAKNTGLNLPVKEVQVYNNSGRGVLTEASEPQGVLVYTTSNKALSFVTKVTAEGEEMYSFEGTKQ
;
A
#
# COMPACT_ATOMS: atom_id res chain seq x y z
N MET A 1 -36.32 46.66 44.40
CA MET A 1 -37.57 46.18 43.78
C MET A 1 -37.63 46.62 42.32
N LYS A 2 -37.30 45.73 41.38
CA LYS A 2 -38.15 45.37 40.23
C LYS A 2 -37.45 44.26 39.44
N ARG A 3 -38.29 43.38 38.92
CA ARG A 3 -38.01 42.04 38.43
C ARG A 3 -38.16 42.10 36.92
N ASP A 4 -37.08 41.88 36.20
CA ASP A 4 -37.05 42.08 34.76
C ASP A 4 -37.23 40.72 34.07
N ASN A 5 -38.49 40.44 33.73
CA ASN A 5 -38.94 39.26 33.00
C ASN A 5 -38.45 39.26 31.54
N LYS A 6 -37.15 39.08 31.28
CA LYS A 6 -36.62 38.93 29.92
C LYS A 6 -35.87 37.62 29.63
N LEU A 7 -35.94 36.64 30.52
CA LEU A 7 -35.27 35.35 30.33
C LEU A 7 -36.09 34.29 29.55
N LYS A 8 -37.23 34.65 28.95
CA LYS A 8 -38.14 33.66 28.32
C LYS A 8 -38.36 33.79 26.82
N SER A 9 -37.63 34.66 26.11
CA SER A 9 -37.93 34.90 24.68
C SER A 9 -36.74 34.83 23.72
N PHE A 10 -35.65 34.15 24.10
CA PHE A 10 -34.49 33.93 23.21
C PHE A 10 -34.18 32.45 22.94
N PHE A 11 -35.07 31.54 23.35
CA PHE A 11 -34.93 30.09 23.11
C PHE A 11 -35.92 29.53 22.08
N ALA A 12 -36.56 30.40 21.30
CA ALA A 12 -37.63 30.05 20.34
C ALA A 12 -37.25 30.32 18.87
N ILE A 13 -35.95 30.39 18.54
CA ILE A 13 -35.47 30.58 17.16
C ILE A 13 -34.69 29.35 16.63
N CYS A 14 -34.40 28.35 17.46
CA CYS A 14 -33.58 27.20 17.06
C CYS A 14 -34.35 25.95 16.59
N PHE A 15 -35.67 26.00 16.41
CA PHE A 15 -36.48 24.80 16.11
C PHE A 15 -37.28 24.83 14.78
N LEU A 16 -37.03 25.80 13.90
CA LEU A 16 -37.73 25.94 12.61
C LEU A 16 -36.84 25.74 11.37
N LEU A 17 -35.76 24.98 11.49
CA LEU A 17 -34.89 24.54 10.38
C LEU A 17 -34.76 23.01 10.33
N VAL A 18 -35.83 22.29 10.68
CA VAL A 18 -35.95 20.84 10.49
C VAL A 18 -37.16 20.61 9.61
N GLY A 19 -36.98 20.74 8.30
CA GLY A 19 -38.08 20.53 7.36
C GLY A 19 -37.62 20.65 5.91
N MET A 20 -37.66 19.52 5.21
CA MET A 20 -37.65 19.37 3.75
C MET A 20 -36.30 19.48 3.03
N SER A 21 -35.54 18.39 3.07
CA SER A 21 -34.73 17.95 1.93
C SER A 21 -34.62 16.42 1.89
N PHE A 22 -35.75 15.72 2.00
CA PHE A 22 -35.88 14.34 1.53
C PHE A 22 -36.56 14.34 0.16
N LEU A 23 -35.76 14.57 -0.89
CA LEU A 23 -36.10 14.19 -2.26
C LEU A 23 -34.95 13.34 -2.82
N PHE A 24 -34.69 12.19 -2.18
CA PHE A 24 -34.03 11.07 -2.84
C PHE A 24 -35.10 10.07 -3.26
N ALA A 25 -35.87 10.46 -4.28
CA ALA A 25 -36.55 9.51 -5.13
C ALA A 25 -35.65 9.25 -6.34
N SER A 26 -34.70 8.33 -6.19
CA SER A 26 -34.28 7.51 -7.32
C SER A 26 -34.53 6.06 -6.94
N CYS A 27 -35.70 5.58 -7.35
CA CYS A 27 -35.85 4.26 -7.94
C CYS A 27 -34.69 4.04 -8.93
N SER A 28 -34.15 2.86 -9.17
CA SER A 28 -34.53 1.48 -8.89
C SER A 28 -33.26 0.66 -9.05
N LYS A 29 -33.26 -0.55 -8.47
CA LYS A 29 -32.40 -1.69 -8.82
C LYS A 29 -31.59 -1.49 -10.11
N ASP A 30 -30.28 -1.35 -9.95
CA ASP A 30 -29.34 -2.06 -10.80
C ASP A 30 -28.11 -2.40 -9.95
N GLU A 31 -27.89 -3.71 -9.85
CA GLU A 31 -26.67 -4.33 -9.37
C GLU A 31 -25.57 -3.98 -10.37
N ASN A 32 -24.82 -2.92 -10.10
CA ASN A 32 -23.52 -2.67 -10.73
C ASN A 32 -22.81 -1.63 -9.87
N ASN A 33 -22.38 -2.07 -8.68
CA ASN A 33 -21.22 -1.45 -8.08
C ASN A 33 -20.09 -1.70 -9.10
N PRO A 34 -19.52 -0.69 -9.77
CA PRO A 34 -18.32 -0.95 -10.54
C PRO A 34 -17.33 -1.50 -9.52
N GLU A 35 -17.02 -2.80 -9.60
CA GLU A 35 -15.86 -3.35 -8.91
C GLU A 35 -14.74 -2.36 -9.27
N GLN A 36 -14.28 -1.59 -8.28
CA GLN A 36 -13.03 -0.86 -8.42
C GLN A 36 -12.05 -1.96 -8.80
N ASP A 37 -11.66 -2.00 -10.07
CA ASP A 37 -10.69 -2.94 -10.59
C ASP A 37 -9.49 -2.80 -9.66
N SER A 38 -9.36 -3.74 -8.73
CA SER A 38 -8.53 -3.55 -7.53
C SER A 38 -7.05 -3.65 -7.90
N GLY A 39 -6.74 -3.74 -9.19
CA GLY A 39 -5.46 -4.03 -9.79
C GLY A 39 -4.99 -5.43 -9.43
N SER A 40 -4.15 -6.02 -10.29
CA SER A 40 -3.46 -7.27 -9.98
C SER A 40 -2.11 -6.99 -9.36
N ILE A 41 -1.62 -7.89 -8.50
CA ILE A 41 -0.22 -7.89 -8.06
C ILE A 41 0.75 -8.30 -9.19
N ASP A 42 0.23 -8.81 -10.31
CA ASP A 42 1.04 -9.20 -11.47
C ASP A 42 1.85 -8.02 -12.03
N GLU A 43 1.43 -6.78 -11.75
CA GLU A 43 2.15 -5.60 -12.18
C GLU A 43 3.56 -5.49 -11.59
N VAL A 44 3.80 -6.04 -10.38
CA VAL A 44 5.13 -6.05 -9.76
C VAL A 44 6.00 -7.22 -10.23
N VAL A 45 5.44 -8.24 -10.89
CA VAL A 45 6.20 -9.41 -11.36
C VAL A 45 7.13 -9.00 -12.51
N GLY A 46 8.42 -9.34 -12.41
CA GLY A 46 9.42 -9.02 -13.42
C GLY A 46 10.82 -8.82 -12.85
N THR A 47 11.72 -8.32 -13.69
CA THR A 47 13.11 -8.04 -13.33
C THR A 47 13.32 -6.54 -13.18
N PHE A 48 14.02 -6.15 -12.12
CA PHE A 48 14.31 -4.78 -11.77
C PHE A 48 15.82 -4.58 -11.75
N LYS A 49 16.28 -3.48 -12.33
CA LYS A 49 17.69 -3.07 -12.29
C LYS A 49 17.85 -1.91 -11.32
N GLY A 50 18.84 -1.99 -10.43
CA GLY A 50 18.97 -1.01 -9.37
C GLY A 50 20.24 -1.12 -8.54
N THR A 51 20.13 -0.66 -7.31
CA THR A 51 21.20 -0.68 -6.30
C THR A 51 20.76 -1.58 -5.15
N ILE A 52 21.67 -2.46 -4.72
CA ILE A 52 21.54 -3.21 -3.47
C ILE A 52 22.42 -2.51 -2.42
N ASP A 53 21.87 -2.27 -1.24
CA ASP A 53 22.58 -1.73 -0.08
C ASP A 53 22.54 -2.78 1.04
N ILE A 54 23.68 -3.42 1.31
CA ILE A 54 23.81 -4.40 2.39
C ILE A 54 24.04 -3.62 3.68
N VAL A 55 23.18 -3.81 4.69
CA VAL A 55 23.28 -3.04 5.93
C VAL A 55 24.58 -3.38 6.65
N GLY A 56 25.45 -2.36 6.81
CA GLY A 56 26.80 -2.53 7.37
C GLY A 56 27.85 -3.01 6.36
N GLY A 57 27.48 -3.16 5.08
CA GLY A 57 28.35 -3.58 3.98
C GLY A 57 28.49 -2.53 2.87
N GLU A 58 28.84 -3.00 1.67
CA GLU A 58 29.01 -2.16 0.49
C GLU A 58 27.72 -2.03 -0.34
N LYS A 59 27.54 -0.88 -0.99
CA LYS A 59 26.53 -0.70 -2.04
C LYS A 59 26.98 -1.35 -3.33
N LYS A 60 26.08 -2.11 -3.96
CA LYS A 60 26.29 -2.78 -5.24
C LYS A 60 25.35 -2.17 -6.28
N PHE A 61 25.91 -1.57 -7.32
CA PHE A 61 25.18 -0.87 -8.37
C PHE A 61 24.95 -1.77 -9.58
N ASN A 62 23.93 -1.45 -10.38
CA ASN A 62 23.55 -2.21 -11.58
C ASN A 62 23.16 -3.66 -11.29
N GLU A 63 22.69 -3.93 -10.08
CA GLU A 63 22.24 -5.25 -9.66
C GLU A 63 20.84 -5.54 -10.17
N LEU A 64 20.53 -6.83 -10.31
CA LEU A 64 19.23 -7.30 -10.76
C LEU A 64 18.48 -8.02 -9.63
N VAL A 65 17.24 -7.62 -9.39
CA VAL A 65 16.29 -8.31 -8.52
C VAL A 65 15.12 -8.78 -9.36
N GLU A 66 14.76 -10.06 -9.21
CA GLU A 66 13.58 -10.64 -9.85
C GLU A 66 12.48 -10.86 -8.82
N ILE A 67 11.27 -10.47 -9.22
CA ILE A 67 10.02 -10.73 -8.50
C ILE A 67 9.20 -11.73 -9.30
N THR A 68 8.87 -12.85 -8.66
CA THR A 68 7.99 -13.89 -9.22
C THR A 68 6.74 -14.05 -8.38
N LYS A 69 5.64 -14.44 -9.01
CA LYS A 69 4.37 -14.72 -8.31
C LYS A 69 4.44 -16.09 -7.65
N VAL A 70 4.04 -16.16 -6.37
CA VAL A 70 3.87 -17.42 -5.63
C VAL A 70 2.38 -17.76 -5.52
N SER A 71 1.54 -16.77 -5.22
CA SER A 71 0.07 -16.87 -5.18
C SER A 71 -0.55 -15.51 -5.55
N ASN A 72 -1.87 -15.37 -5.43
CA ASN A 72 -2.58 -14.12 -5.74
C ASN A 72 -2.27 -12.95 -4.79
N ASN A 73 -1.68 -13.22 -3.63
CA ASN A 73 -1.33 -12.22 -2.63
C ASN A 73 0.10 -12.40 -2.11
N LYS A 74 0.95 -13.13 -2.84
CA LYS A 74 2.31 -13.45 -2.39
C LYS A 74 3.28 -13.46 -3.56
N VAL A 75 4.42 -12.81 -3.36
CA VAL A 75 5.51 -12.75 -4.33
C VAL A 75 6.82 -13.22 -3.70
N LYS A 76 7.73 -13.71 -4.53
CA LYS A 76 9.09 -14.11 -4.17
C LYS A 76 10.08 -13.13 -4.80
N ILE A 77 10.98 -12.62 -3.98
CA ILE A 77 12.04 -11.69 -4.35
C ILE A 77 13.38 -12.43 -4.33
N THR A 78 14.13 -12.33 -5.42
CA THR A 78 15.44 -12.99 -5.58
C THR A 78 16.44 -12.00 -6.18
N ALA A 79 17.52 -11.71 -5.45
CA ALA A 79 18.69 -11.05 -6.05
C ALA A 79 19.39 -12.03 -7.00
N LYS A 80 19.64 -11.63 -8.25
CA LYS A 80 20.23 -12.49 -9.27
C LYS A 80 21.74 -12.67 -9.10
N ASN A 81 22.41 -11.76 -8.40
CA ASN A 81 23.83 -11.87 -8.10
C ASN A 81 24.06 -12.86 -6.95
N THR A 82 24.32 -14.11 -7.30
CA THR A 82 24.55 -15.20 -6.34
C THR A 82 25.82 -15.02 -5.52
N GLY A 83 26.76 -14.18 -5.97
CA GLY A 83 27.99 -13.89 -5.24
C GLY A 83 27.78 -13.08 -3.96
N LEU A 84 26.62 -12.44 -3.81
CA LEU A 84 26.25 -11.68 -2.60
C LEU A 84 25.60 -12.55 -1.52
N ASN A 85 25.24 -13.80 -1.84
CA ASN A 85 24.59 -14.74 -0.91
C ASN A 85 23.40 -14.15 -0.12
N LEU A 86 22.61 -13.28 -0.76
CA LEU A 86 21.49 -12.61 -0.12
C LEU A 86 20.30 -13.54 0.05
N PRO A 87 19.53 -13.42 1.15
CA PRO A 87 18.40 -14.29 1.40
C PRO A 87 17.29 -14.06 0.38
N VAL A 88 16.69 -15.15 -0.09
CA VAL A 88 15.45 -15.14 -0.86
C VAL A 88 14.29 -14.88 0.10
N LYS A 89 13.42 -13.93 -0.22
CA LYS A 89 12.26 -13.59 0.61
C LYS A 89 10.98 -13.80 -0.16
N GLU A 90 9.95 -14.31 0.52
CA GLU A 90 8.60 -14.30 0.00
C GLU A 90 7.72 -13.47 0.92
N VAL A 91 6.95 -12.54 0.35
CA VAL A 91 6.17 -11.56 1.10
C VAL A 91 4.73 -11.53 0.63
N GLN A 92 3.81 -11.35 1.57
CA GLN A 92 2.41 -11.07 1.27
C GLN A 92 2.24 -9.62 0.84
N VAL A 93 1.53 -9.43 -0.25
CA VAL A 93 1.31 -8.13 -0.91
C VAL A 93 -0.12 -7.97 -1.37
N TYR A 94 -0.54 -6.73 -1.50
CA TYR A 94 -1.81 -6.34 -2.08
C TYR A 94 -1.62 -5.22 -3.11
N ASN A 95 -2.56 -5.12 -4.04
CA ASN A 95 -2.61 -3.99 -4.95
C ASN A 95 -3.35 -2.81 -4.29
N ASN A 96 -2.74 -1.64 -4.29
CA ASN A 96 -3.25 -0.43 -3.68
C ASN A 96 -4.11 0.39 -4.67
N SER A 97 -5.17 -0.24 -5.18
CA SER A 97 -6.14 0.36 -6.11
C SER A 97 -5.48 0.95 -7.36
N GLY A 98 -4.59 0.18 -7.98
CA GLY A 98 -3.84 0.54 -9.19
C GLY A 98 -2.70 1.54 -9.00
N ARG A 99 -2.45 2.03 -7.78
CA ARG A 99 -1.33 2.96 -7.51
C ARG A 99 0.02 2.25 -7.38
N GLY A 100 -0.01 0.96 -7.05
CA GLY A 100 1.18 0.19 -6.75
C GLY A 100 0.87 -1.11 -6.02
N VAL A 101 1.93 -1.84 -5.70
CA VAL A 101 1.86 -3.09 -4.93
C VAL A 101 2.65 -2.89 -3.64
N LEU A 102 2.01 -3.16 -2.50
CA LEU A 102 2.56 -2.92 -1.17
C LEU A 102 2.53 -4.20 -0.35
N THR A 103 3.48 -4.38 0.56
CA THR A 103 3.38 -5.42 1.59
C THR A 103 2.26 -5.16 2.58
N GLU A 104 1.66 -6.24 3.07
CA GLU A 104 0.72 -6.19 4.19
C GLU A 104 1.38 -5.64 5.47
N ALA A 105 0.61 -4.93 6.31
CA ALA A 105 1.12 -4.17 7.46
C ALA A 105 1.83 -5.01 8.54
N SER A 106 1.71 -6.34 8.50
CA SER A 106 2.33 -7.29 9.45
C SER A 106 3.28 -8.28 8.78
N GLU A 107 3.75 -8.01 7.57
CA GLU A 107 4.66 -8.91 6.84
C GLU A 107 6.02 -9.06 7.58
N PRO A 108 6.39 -10.27 8.03
CA PRO A 108 7.62 -10.50 8.78
C PRO A 108 8.89 -10.61 7.93
N GLN A 109 8.79 -10.85 6.62
CA GLN A 109 9.96 -11.13 5.76
C GLN A 109 10.61 -9.87 5.17
N GLY A 110 9.88 -8.76 5.11
CA GLY A 110 10.37 -7.50 4.56
C GLY A 110 9.26 -6.51 4.25
N VAL A 111 9.64 -5.37 3.69
CA VAL A 111 8.72 -4.34 3.21
C VAL A 111 8.98 -4.12 1.73
N LEU A 112 7.95 -4.26 0.91
CA LEU A 112 8.00 -4.03 -0.54
C LEU A 112 7.06 -2.88 -0.89
N VAL A 113 7.58 -1.94 -1.69
CA VAL A 113 6.81 -0.85 -2.27
C VAL A 113 7.13 -0.81 -3.75
N TYR A 114 6.15 -1.11 -4.58
CA TYR A 114 6.19 -0.89 -6.03
C TYR A 114 5.22 0.22 -6.40
N THR A 115 5.68 1.18 -7.21
CA THR A 115 4.86 2.29 -7.70
C THR A 115 4.61 2.14 -9.19
N THR A 116 3.34 2.03 -9.59
CA THR A 116 2.91 1.79 -10.97
C THR A 116 3.34 2.90 -11.93
N SER A 117 3.22 4.16 -11.52
CA SER A 117 3.41 5.32 -12.42
C SER A 117 4.83 5.48 -12.95
N ASN A 118 5.85 5.07 -12.18
CA ASN A 118 7.25 5.16 -12.55
C ASN A 118 7.96 3.81 -12.58
N LYS A 119 7.23 2.71 -12.34
CA LYS A 119 7.73 1.33 -12.26
C LYS A 119 8.90 1.16 -11.29
N ALA A 120 8.94 1.99 -10.24
CA ALA A 120 9.99 1.95 -9.23
C ALA A 120 9.66 0.88 -8.18
N LEU A 121 10.69 0.19 -7.72
CA LEU A 121 10.64 -0.81 -6.66
C LEU A 121 11.61 -0.42 -5.55
N SER A 122 11.09 -0.38 -4.33
CA SER A 122 11.87 -0.37 -3.09
C SER A 122 11.55 -1.64 -2.31
N PHE A 123 12.59 -2.33 -1.87
CA PHE A 123 12.46 -3.51 -1.02
C PHE A 123 13.47 -3.47 0.11
N VAL A 124 13.06 -3.79 1.34
CA VAL A 124 13.95 -3.91 2.50
C VAL A 124 13.65 -5.23 3.17
N THR A 125 14.66 -6.08 3.36
CA THR A 125 14.49 -7.35 4.05
C THR A 125 14.40 -7.17 5.56
N LYS A 126 13.77 -8.13 6.22
CA LYS A 126 13.93 -8.35 7.67
C LYS A 126 14.75 -9.62 7.89
N VAL A 127 15.60 -9.60 8.92
CA VAL A 127 16.38 -10.75 9.37
C VAL A 127 15.42 -11.73 10.06
N THR A 128 15.36 -12.96 9.56
CA THR A 128 14.42 -13.99 10.06
C THR A 128 15.12 -15.28 10.49
N ALA A 129 16.42 -15.42 10.19
CA ALA A 129 17.25 -16.51 10.64
C ALA A 129 18.65 -16.00 11.02
N GLU A 130 19.35 -16.76 11.85
CA GLU A 130 20.73 -16.47 12.23
C GLU A 130 21.65 -16.48 11.00
N GLY A 131 22.54 -15.50 10.92
CA GLY A 131 23.46 -15.34 9.79
C GLY A 131 22.86 -14.72 8.53
N GLU A 132 21.56 -14.36 8.51
CA GLU A 132 20.99 -13.59 7.40
C GLU A 132 21.41 -12.12 7.48
N GLU A 133 21.87 -11.58 6.35
CA GLU A 133 22.13 -10.15 6.21
C GLU A 133 20.85 -9.40 5.82
N MET A 134 20.64 -8.25 6.46
CA MET A 134 19.65 -7.28 6.02
C MET A 134 20.18 -6.53 4.80
N TYR A 135 19.34 -6.35 3.78
CA TYR A 135 19.67 -5.52 2.62
C TYR A 135 18.44 -4.74 2.16
N SER A 136 18.69 -3.63 1.47
CA SER A 136 17.67 -2.93 0.70
C SER A 136 17.99 -2.98 -0.80
N PHE A 137 16.96 -2.84 -1.61
CA PHE A 137 17.04 -2.67 -3.04
C PHE A 137 16.20 -1.47 -3.46
N GLU A 138 16.76 -0.64 -4.33
CA GLU A 138 16.04 0.43 -5.03
C GLU A 138 16.34 0.34 -6.52
N GLY A 139 15.31 0.24 -7.35
CA GLY A 139 15.47 0.10 -8.79
C GLY A 139 14.20 0.31 -9.59
N THR A 140 14.30 0.12 -10.89
CA THR A 140 13.17 0.24 -11.83
C THR A 140 13.03 -1.02 -12.67
N LYS A 141 11.79 -1.32 -13.06
CA LYS A 141 11.45 -2.48 -13.89
C LYS A 141 12.08 -2.33 -15.28
N GLN A 142 12.65 -3.42 -15.82
CA GLN A 142 13.21 -3.48 -17.18
C GLN A 142 12.13 -3.72 -18.25
#